data_AF-A0A1Y5F7L0-F1
#
_entry.id   AF-A0A1Y5F7L0-F1
#
_cell.length_a   1.000
_cell.length_b   1.000
_cell.length_c   1.000
_cell.angle_alpha   90.00
_cell.angle_beta   90.00
_cell.angle_gamma   90.00
#
_symmetry.space_group_name_H-M   'P 1'
#
loop_
_entity.id
_entity.type
_entity.pdbx_description
1 polymer ?
#
loop_
_entity_poly.entity_id
_entity_poly.type
_entity_poly.pdbx_seq_one_letter_code
_entity_poly.pdbx_strand_id
1 'polypeptide(L)'
;MKLLIPILFLSLVLTSCKGEKDKKDENSDERFNFNKEISPERTLTDSEFAVVKSLCTDLQTKRIYFEARGDRELEFTYNLTNTNCSGVSSVPGDYVATLRVSISGDLEIEGPRGQIFADDVLTDVHPSILSICTDVLSGTNVSNTRTVGALKYQYRFLKADNYILEVAKFAQNVDGLYIPTFIESFSVLSSVFGSKTGMVFDRIQVTQCSNGKAKSNRQFLK
;
A
#
# COMPACT_ATOMS: atom_id res chain seq x y z
N MET A 1 -21.88 73.37 18.92
CA MET A 1 -21.08 72.41 19.73
C MET A 1 -21.95 71.20 20.04
N LYS A 2 -21.50 69.99 19.64
CA LYS A 2 -21.88 68.62 20.13
C LYS A 2 -23.39 68.26 20.03
N LEU A 3 -23.93 67.50 19.06
CA LEU A 3 -23.65 66.17 18.45
C LEU A 3 -23.91 64.97 19.38
N LEU A 4 -24.66 63.97 18.83
CA LEU A 4 -24.93 62.56 19.23
C LEU A 4 -26.43 62.31 19.57
N ILE A 5 -27.32 61.96 18.62
CA ILE A 5 -27.52 60.72 17.83
C ILE A 5 -27.82 59.46 18.69
N PRO A 6 -28.97 58.78 18.44
CA PRO A 6 -29.50 57.70 19.28
C PRO A 6 -28.83 56.35 18.97
N ILE A 7 -28.60 55.54 20.00
CA ILE A 7 -28.13 54.16 19.84
C ILE A 7 -29.34 53.22 19.84
N LEU A 8 -29.74 52.88 18.63
CA LEU A 8 -30.63 51.78 18.28
C LEU A 8 -29.94 50.47 18.69
N PHE A 9 -30.44 49.79 19.73
CA PHE A 9 -30.03 48.45 20.11
C PHE A 9 -30.58 47.45 19.07
N LEU A 10 -29.90 47.35 17.93
CA LEU A 10 -30.14 46.30 16.94
C LEU A 10 -29.35 45.07 17.39
N SER A 11 -30.02 44.19 18.12
CA SER A 11 -29.54 42.86 18.46
C SER A 11 -29.35 42.03 17.19
N LEU A 12 -28.16 42.12 16.59
CA LEU A 12 -27.66 41.13 15.65
C LEU A 12 -27.50 39.81 16.40
N VAL A 13 -28.49 38.94 16.23
CA VAL A 13 -28.33 37.50 16.43
C VAL A 13 -27.35 37.05 15.35
N LEU A 14 -26.06 37.07 15.69
CA LEU A 14 -25.03 36.32 14.97
C LEU A 14 -25.34 34.85 15.21
N THR A 15 -26.21 34.28 14.37
CA THR A 15 -26.23 32.83 14.16
C THR A 15 -24.85 32.48 13.62
N SER A 16 -23.98 32.06 14.53
CA SER A 16 -22.75 31.37 14.22
C SER A 16 -23.15 30.13 13.43
N CYS A 17 -23.11 30.23 12.10
CA CYS A 17 -22.91 29.09 11.23
C CYS A 17 -21.55 28.51 11.60
N LYS A 18 -21.54 27.70 12.66
CA LYS A 18 -20.54 26.68 12.86
C LYS A 18 -20.75 25.76 11.68
N GLY A 19 -20.03 26.05 10.59
CA GLY A 19 -19.82 25.07 9.54
C GLY A 19 -19.16 23.88 10.22
N GLU A 20 -19.97 22.93 10.65
CA GLU A 20 -19.60 21.54 10.61
C GLU A 20 -19.14 21.33 9.17
N LYS A 21 -17.82 21.47 8.97
CA LYS A 21 -17.16 20.68 7.96
C LYS A 21 -17.56 19.27 8.34
N ASP A 22 -18.57 18.75 7.66
CA ASP A 22 -18.77 17.33 7.52
C ASP A 22 -17.37 16.77 7.30
N LYS A 23 -16.84 16.13 8.35
CA LYS A 23 -15.78 15.16 8.14
C LYS A 23 -16.47 14.13 7.27
N LYS A 24 -16.37 14.32 5.95
CA LYS A 24 -16.49 13.19 5.04
C LYS A 24 -15.47 12.22 5.61
N ASP A 25 -15.96 11.21 6.31
CA ASP A 25 -15.22 9.99 6.54
C ASP A 25 -14.90 9.50 5.14
N GLU A 26 -13.76 9.95 4.62
CA GLU A 26 -13.14 9.35 3.46
C GLU A 26 -12.88 7.92 3.87
N ASN A 27 -13.67 7.04 3.28
CA ASN A 27 -13.68 5.63 3.60
C ASN A 27 -12.26 5.09 3.37
N SER A 28 -11.50 4.90 4.45
CA SER A 28 -10.16 4.28 4.43
C SER A 28 -10.19 2.91 3.75
N ASP A 29 -11.38 2.31 3.67
CA ASP A 29 -11.65 0.99 3.15
C ASP A 29 -12.08 1.01 1.68
N GLU A 30 -11.92 2.13 0.96
CA GLU A 30 -12.07 2.15 -0.51
C GLU A 30 -10.78 1.74 -1.24
N ARG A 31 -10.88 0.82 -2.20
CA ARG A 31 -9.73 0.31 -2.96
C ARG A 31 -9.26 1.36 -3.97
N PHE A 32 -7.97 1.38 -4.27
CA PHE A 32 -7.45 2.24 -5.32
C PHE A 32 -8.05 1.90 -6.69
N ASN A 33 -8.33 2.93 -7.49
CA ASN A 33 -8.94 2.81 -8.81
C ASN A 33 -8.28 3.81 -9.77
N PHE A 34 -7.88 3.36 -10.96
CA PHE A 34 -7.23 4.19 -11.99
C PHE A 34 -8.02 5.42 -12.43
N ASN A 35 -9.34 5.46 -12.20
CA ASN A 35 -10.20 6.59 -12.56
C ASN A 35 -10.46 7.54 -11.38
N LYS A 36 -9.80 7.34 -10.24
CA LYS A 36 -9.97 8.15 -9.03
C LYS A 36 -8.70 8.91 -8.71
N GLU A 37 -8.83 10.21 -8.48
CA GLU A 37 -7.73 11.06 -8.02
C GLU A 37 -7.21 10.59 -6.65
N ILE A 38 -5.95 10.92 -6.37
CA ILE A 38 -5.36 10.72 -5.04
C ILE A 38 -6.25 11.29 -3.95
N SER A 39 -6.43 10.54 -2.86
CA SER A 39 -7.17 11.08 -1.71
C SER A 39 -6.29 12.12 -0.98
N PRO A 40 -6.89 13.06 -0.24
CA PRO A 40 -6.18 13.94 0.67
C PRO A 40 -5.14 13.23 1.54
N GLU A 41 -4.02 13.92 1.73
CA GLU A 41 -2.99 13.49 2.65
C GLU A 41 -3.52 13.58 4.09
N ARG A 42 -3.34 12.50 4.84
CA ARG A 42 -3.69 12.46 6.27
C ARG A 42 -2.77 11.54 7.04
N THR A 43 -2.64 11.81 8.32
CA THR A 43 -2.03 10.88 9.27
C THR A 43 -2.85 9.58 9.36
N LEU A 44 -2.17 8.46 9.63
CA LEU A 44 -2.85 7.22 9.95
C LEU A 44 -3.65 7.37 11.26
N THR A 45 -4.84 6.79 11.25
CA THR A 45 -5.64 6.59 12.46
C THR A 45 -4.95 5.60 13.41
N ASP A 46 -5.33 5.57 14.68
CA ASP A 46 -4.71 4.66 15.66
C ASP A 46 -4.88 3.19 15.28
N SER A 47 -6.03 2.83 14.69
CA SER A 47 -6.29 1.48 14.20
C SER A 47 -5.39 1.13 13.02
N GLU A 48 -5.28 2.00 12.02
CA GLU A 48 -4.36 1.82 10.90
C GLU A 48 -2.92 1.71 11.41
N PHE A 49 -2.48 2.62 12.28
CA PHE A 49 -1.14 2.60 12.85
C PHE A 49 -0.82 1.27 13.55
N ALA A 50 -1.76 0.76 14.37
CA ALA A 50 -1.60 -0.54 15.02
C ALA A 50 -1.50 -1.70 14.02
N VAL A 51 -2.28 -1.66 12.95
CA VAL A 51 -2.23 -2.64 11.86
C VAL A 51 -0.88 -2.59 11.15
N VAL A 52 -0.40 -1.40 10.76
CA VAL A 52 0.90 -1.23 10.09
C VAL A 52 2.04 -1.67 10.98
N LYS A 53 2.02 -1.29 12.26
CA LYS A 53 3.05 -1.69 13.21
C LYS A 53 3.13 -3.21 13.36
N SER A 54 1.98 -3.87 13.43
CA SER A 54 1.92 -5.34 13.49
C SER A 54 2.44 -5.98 12.19
N LEU A 55 2.00 -5.47 11.03
CA LEU A 55 2.49 -5.92 9.72
C LEU A 55 4.03 -5.78 9.62
N CYS A 56 4.59 -4.61 9.95
CA CYS A 56 6.02 -4.38 9.87
C CYS A 56 6.82 -5.25 10.86
N THR A 57 6.26 -5.54 12.03
CA THR A 57 6.86 -6.49 13.00
C THR A 57 6.90 -7.91 12.44
N ASP A 58 5.80 -8.36 11.83
CA ASP A 58 5.71 -9.69 11.21
C ASP A 58 6.65 -9.81 9.99
N LEU A 59 6.76 -8.74 9.19
CA LEU A 59 7.70 -8.66 8.07
C LEU A 59 9.17 -8.66 8.52
N GLN A 60 9.50 -7.96 9.60
CA GLN A 60 10.82 -7.99 10.21
C GLN A 60 11.17 -9.38 10.75
N THR A 61 10.23 -10.02 11.43
CA THR A 61 10.40 -11.39 11.94
C THR A 61 10.66 -12.36 10.80
N LYS A 62 9.89 -12.25 9.70
CA LYS A 62 10.14 -13.05 8.49
C LYS A 62 11.52 -12.78 7.91
N ARG A 63 11.94 -11.52 7.79
CA ARG A 63 13.27 -11.17 7.26
C ARG A 63 14.37 -11.86 8.05
N ILE A 64 14.36 -11.70 9.38
CA ILE A 64 15.34 -12.34 10.27
C ILE A 64 15.31 -13.87 10.10
N TYR A 65 14.12 -14.45 10.00
CA TYR A 65 13.96 -15.88 9.78
C TYR A 65 14.56 -16.34 8.43
N PHE A 66 14.34 -15.61 7.34
CA PHE A 66 14.87 -15.91 6.01
C PHE A 66 16.38 -15.69 5.91
N GLU A 67 16.90 -14.57 6.47
CA GLU A 67 18.34 -14.28 6.51
C GLU A 67 19.13 -15.31 7.34
N ALA A 68 18.50 -15.88 8.37
CA ALA A 68 19.10 -16.95 9.17
C ALA A 68 19.12 -18.32 8.46
N ARG A 69 18.41 -18.46 7.33
CA ARG A 69 18.49 -19.66 6.49
C ARG A 69 19.65 -19.54 5.50
N GLY A 70 20.19 -20.67 5.12
CA GLY A 70 21.17 -20.75 4.04
C GLY A 70 20.56 -20.38 2.68
N ASP A 71 21.42 -19.96 1.76
CA ASP A 71 21.05 -19.76 0.37
C ASP A 71 20.43 -21.03 -0.22
N ARG A 72 19.29 -20.88 -0.90
CA ARG A 72 18.52 -21.98 -1.51
C ARG A 72 17.94 -23.02 -0.56
N GLU A 73 17.84 -22.75 0.74
CA GLU A 73 17.27 -23.71 1.70
C GLU A 73 15.74 -23.79 1.71
N LEU A 74 15.05 -22.76 1.21
CA LEU A 74 13.59 -22.70 1.20
C LEU A 74 13.06 -22.66 -0.24
N GLU A 75 12.05 -23.49 -0.50
CA GLU A 75 11.31 -23.52 -1.76
C GLU A 75 9.85 -23.18 -1.52
N PHE A 76 9.27 -22.47 -2.47
CA PHE A 76 7.89 -22.03 -2.45
C PHE A 76 7.24 -22.32 -3.80
N THR A 77 5.99 -22.77 -3.77
CA THR A 77 5.20 -22.97 -4.98
C THR A 77 4.28 -21.77 -5.17
N TYR A 78 4.41 -21.09 -6.30
CA TYR A 78 3.56 -19.98 -6.69
C TYR A 78 2.67 -20.36 -7.86
N ASN A 79 1.40 -19.98 -7.79
CA ASN A 79 0.51 -19.92 -8.95
C ASN A 79 0.61 -18.53 -9.59
N LEU A 80 0.99 -18.48 -10.87
CA LEU A 80 1.16 -17.23 -11.61
C LEU A 80 0.02 -17.02 -12.60
N THR A 81 -0.53 -15.82 -12.63
CA THR A 81 -1.52 -15.40 -13.63
C THR A 81 -1.18 -14.00 -14.15
N ASN A 82 -1.07 -13.85 -15.46
CA ASN A 82 -0.74 -12.58 -16.12
C ASN A 82 -1.89 -12.16 -17.05
N THR A 83 -2.39 -10.94 -16.90
CA THR A 83 -3.36 -10.33 -17.81
C THR A 83 -2.68 -9.26 -18.63
N ASN A 84 -2.80 -9.33 -19.96
CA ASN A 84 -2.22 -8.33 -20.86
C ASN A 84 -3.14 -7.13 -21.10
N CYS A 85 -2.67 -6.11 -21.84
CA CYS A 85 -3.46 -4.92 -22.16
C CYS A 85 -4.69 -5.17 -23.05
N SER A 86 -4.85 -6.36 -23.60
CA SER A 86 -6.07 -6.76 -24.33
C SER A 86 -7.14 -7.31 -23.39
N GLY A 87 -6.81 -7.54 -22.11
CA GLY A 87 -7.67 -8.19 -21.12
C GLY A 87 -7.61 -9.72 -21.18
N VAL A 88 -6.65 -10.28 -21.93
CA VAL A 88 -6.47 -11.73 -22.02
C VAL A 88 -5.54 -12.18 -20.90
N SER A 89 -6.03 -13.10 -20.08
CA SER A 89 -5.27 -13.74 -19.01
C SER A 89 -4.53 -14.97 -19.52
N SER A 90 -3.29 -15.18 -19.05
CA SER A 90 -2.56 -16.43 -19.22
C SER A 90 -3.29 -17.55 -18.48
N VAL A 91 -3.09 -18.78 -18.93
CA VAL A 91 -3.49 -19.95 -18.15
C VAL A 91 -2.69 -19.94 -16.83
N PRO A 92 -3.34 -20.08 -15.66
CA PRO A 92 -2.62 -20.16 -14.40
C PRO A 92 -1.65 -21.34 -14.39
N GLY A 93 -0.42 -21.10 -13.96
CA GLY A 93 0.63 -22.13 -13.90
C GLY A 93 1.28 -22.16 -12.52
N ASP A 94 1.67 -23.35 -12.07
CA ASP A 94 2.41 -23.53 -10.82
C ASP A 94 3.91 -23.54 -11.11
N TYR A 95 4.65 -22.80 -10.30
CA TYR A 95 6.10 -22.65 -10.43
C TYR A 95 6.74 -22.75 -9.06
N VAL A 96 7.75 -23.61 -8.95
CA VAL A 96 8.62 -23.67 -7.78
C VAL A 96 9.65 -22.56 -7.91
N ALA A 97 9.84 -21.81 -6.84
CA ALA A 97 10.82 -20.75 -6.75
C ALA A 97 11.56 -20.87 -5.42
N THR A 98 12.85 -20.54 -5.43
CA THR A 98 13.72 -20.81 -4.29
C THR A 98 14.19 -19.50 -3.67
N LEU A 99 14.19 -19.42 -2.33
CA LEU A 99 14.77 -18.29 -1.60
C LEU A 99 16.26 -18.18 -1.88
N ARG A 100 16.68 -16.97 -2.21
CA ARG A 100 18.07 -16.55 -2.35
C ARG A 100 18.39 -15.54 -1.26
N VAL A 101 19.50 -15.79 -0.58
CA VAL A 101 20.11 -14.83 0.34
C VAL A 101 21.43 -14.43 -0.31
N SER A 102 21.45 -13.24 -0.90
CA SER A 102 22.63 -12.77 -1.62
C SER A 102 23.80 -12.52 -0.65
N ILE A 103 25.02 -12.37 -1.18
CA ILE A 103 26.20 -12.04 -0.37
C ILE A 103 26.03 -10.67 0.31
N SER A 104 25.29 -9.74 -0.30
CA SER A 104 24.94 -8.45 0.31
C SER A 104 23.88 -8.56 1.41
N GLY A 105 23.28 -9.74 1.59
CA GLY A 105 22.19 -9.99 2.55
C GLY A 105 20.80 -9.69 1.99
N ASP A 106 20.68 -9.34 0.70
CA ASP A 106 19.40 -9.08 0.07
C ASP A 106 18.62 -10.39 -0.12
N LEU A 107 17.33 -10.36 0.20
CA LEU A 107 16.42 -11.47 0.05
C LEU A 107 15.69 -11.39 -1.29
N GLU A 108 15.88 -12.41 -2.11
CA GLU A 108 15.24 -12.55 -3.42
C GLU A 108 14.66 -13.95 -3.57
N ILE A 109 13.76 -14.13 -4.52
CA ILE A 109 13.22 -15.43 -4.91
C ILE A 109 13.68 -15.69 -6.35
N GLU A 110 14.47 -16.75 -6.55
CA GLU A 110 14.85 -17.20 -7.88
C GLU A 110 13.63 -17.78 -8.59
N GLY A 111 12.98 -16.94 -9.39
CA GLY A 111 11.77 -17.26 -10.14
C GLY A 111 12.01 -18.13 -11.39
N PRO A 112 10.94 -18.68 -11.97
CA PRO A 112 11.00 -19.47 -13.20
C PRO A 112 11.45 -18.61 -14.40
N ARG A 113 12.40 -19.13 -15.20
CA ARG A 113 12.88 -18.45 -16.42
C ARG A 113 11.75 -18.26 -17.43
N GLY A 114 11.70 -17.08 -18.04
CA GLY A 114 10.76 -16.75 -19.12
C GLY A 114 9.34 -16.43 -18.66
N GLN A 115 9.10 -16.34 -17.35
CA GLN A 115 7.82 -15.87 -16.79
C GLN A 115 7.98 -14.48 -16.21
N ILE A 116 6.87 -13.73 -16.19
CA ILE A 116 6.80 -12.48 -15.43
C ILE A 116 6.63 -12.88 -13.96
N PHE A 117 7.65 -12.59 -13.15
CA PHE A 117 7.73 -12.93 -11.75
C PHE A 117 8.41 -11.78 -11.00
N ALA A 118 7.83 -11.33 -9.90
CA ALA A 118 8.46 -10.40 -8.98
C ALA A 118 9.32 -11.21 -8.00
N ASP A 119 10.63 -11.05 -8.13
CA ASP A 119 11.68 -11.75 -7.41
C ASP A 119 12.03 -11.11 -6.06
N ASP A 120 11.64 -9.85 -5.84
CA ASP A 120 11.81 -9.16 -4.57
C ASP A 120 10.94 -9.77 -3.45
N VAL A 121 11.52 -9.92 -2.26
CA VAL A 121 10.81 -10.37 -1.07
C VAL A 121 10.32 -9.15 -0.27
N LEU A 122 9.01 -9.04 -0.08
CA LEU A 122 8.45 -8.02 0.80
C LEU A 122 8.91 -8.24 2.25
N THR A 123 9.71 -7.35 2.80
CA THR A 123 10.17 -7.35 4.20
C THR A 123 10.01 -5.94 4.79
N ASP A 124 10.35 -5.74 6.07
CA ASP A 124 10.37 -4.41 6.69
C ASP A 124 11.34 -3.44 6.00
N VAL A 125 12.34 -3.95 5.27
CA VAL A 125 13.31 -3.13 4.51
C VAL A 125 12.99 -3.01 3.02
N HIS A 126 11.87 -3.57 2.56
CA HIS A 126 11.50 -3.52 1.15
C HIS A 126 11.26 -2.07 0.67
N PRO A 127 11.77 -1.64 -0.50
CA PRO A 127 11.72 -0.24 -0.93
C PRO A 127 10.33 0.43 -0.89
N SER A 128 9.27 -0.34 -1.21
CA SER A 128 7.89 0.18 -1.19
C SER A 128 7.40 0.59 0.21
N ILE A 129 7.93 -0.01 1.28
CA ILE A 129 7.45 0.17 2.67
C ILE A 129 8.53 0.54 3.68
N LEU A 130 9.80 0.55 3.31
CA LEU A 130 10.94 0.79 4.20
C LEU A 130 10.75 2.02 5.09
N SER A 131 10.36 3.17 4.51
CA SER A 131 10.16 4.40 5.30
C SER A 131 9.03 4.24 6.31
N ILE A 132 7.91 3.64 5.90
CA ILE A 132 6.75 3.43 6.76
C ILE A 132 7.12 2.48 7.89
N CYS A 133 7.75 1.35 7.58
CA CYS A 133 8.13 0.38 8.61
C CYS A 133 9.19 0.93 9.56
N THR A 134 10.15 1.72 9.08
CA THR A 134 11.13 2.39 9.96
C THR A 134 10.43 3.33 10.96
N ASP A 135 9.53 4.18 10.47
CA ASP A 135 8.86 5.18 11.30
C ASP A 135 7.89 4.53 12.29
N VAL A 136 7.02 3.62 11.85
CA VAL A 136 6.02 2.98 12.73
C VAL A 136 6.65 2.06 13.79
N LEU A 137 7.76 1.37 13.45
CA LEU A 137 8.51 0.56 14.43
C LEU A 137 9.19 1.45 15.47
N SER A 138 9.62 2.66 15.09
CA SER A 138 10.13 3.68 16.03
C SER A 138 9.05 4.36 16.88
N GLY A 139 7.76 4.13 16.58
CA GLY A 139 6.63 4.77 17.25
C GLY A 139 6.23 6.12 16.65
N THR A 140 6.79 6.50 15.51
CA THR A 140 6.48 7.74 14.80
C THR A 140 5.24 7.54 13.93
N ASN A 141 4.20 8.36 14.12
CA ASN A 141 3.00 8.29 13.30
C ASN A 141 3.30 8.78 11.87
N VAL A 142 2.81 8.06 10.87
CA VAL A 142 3.11 8.29 9.45
C VAL A 142 1.89 8.81 8.70
N SER A 143 2.14 9.43 7.55
CA SER A 143 1.10 9.81 6.61
C SER A 143 0.67 8.61 5.74
N ASN A 144 -0.59 8.60 5.32
CA ASN A 144 -1.07 7.67 4.28
C ASN A 144 -0.46 7.96 2.90
N THR A 145 0.26 9.08 2.74
CA THR A 145 0.83 9.52 1.47
C THR A 145 2.31 9.87 1.62
N ARG A 146 3.12 9.50 0.63
CA ARG A 146 4.54 9.84 0.54
C ARG A 146 4.85 10.47 -0.82
N THR A 147 5.60 11.56 -0.82
CA THR A 147 6.05 12.21 -2.05
C THR A 147 7.51 11.84 -2.33
N VAL A 148 7.81 11.41 -3.56
CA VAL A 148 9.17 11.09 -4.02
C VAL A 148 9.38 11.73 -5.39
N GLY A 149 10.11 12.84 -5.42
CA GLY A 149 10.26 13.66 -6.63
C GLY A 149 8.89 14.16 -7.12
N ALA A 150 8.56 13.89 -8.39
CA ALA A 150 7.28 14.27 -8.99
C ALA A 150 6.13 13.26 -8.71
N LEU A 151 6.43 12.15 -8.04
CA LEU A 151 5.48 11.06 -7.80
C LEU A 151 4.91 11.13 -6.39
N LYS A 152 3.65 10.73 -6.25
CA LYS A 152 3.02 10.48 -4.94
C LYS A 152 2.70 9.00 -4.80
N TYR A 153 2.86 8.48 -3.60
CA TYR A 153 2.51 7.12 -3.23
C TYR A 153 1.47 7.19 -2.13
N GLN A 154 0.32 6.55 -2.30
CA GLN A 154 -0.70 6.45 -1.28
C GLN A 154 -0.82 5.01 -0.81
N TYR A 155 -0.98 4.84 0.49
CA TYR A 155 -0.97 3.57 1.18
C TYR A 155 -2.32 3.32 1.82
N ARG A 156 -2.73 2.06 1.79
CA ARG A 156 -3.92 1.57 2.46
C ARG A 156 -3.56 0.30 3.21
N PHE A 157 -3.98 0.24 4.46
CA PHE A 157 -3.68 -0.87 5.36
C PHE A 157 -4.97 -1.35 6.00
N LEU A 158 -5.26 -2.64 5.85
CA LEU A 158 -6.42 -3.26 6.48
C LEU A 158 -6.02 -4.54 7.21
N LYS A 159 -6.81 -4.88 8.21
CA LYS A 159 -6.70 -6.12 8.96
C LYS A 159 -7.99 -6.93 8.81
N ALA A 160 -7.84 -8.12 8.25
CA ALA A 160 -8.80 -9.21 8.36
C ALA A 160 -8.07 -10.38 9.05
N ASP A 161 -8.29 -11.62 8.62
CA ASP A 161 -7.45 -12.75 9.04
C ASP A 161 -5.98 -12.51 8.63
N ASN A 162 -5.78 -11.88 7.47
CA ASN A 162 -4.50 -11.43 6.94
C ASN A 162 -4.35 -9.91 7.05
N TYR A 163 -3.13 -9.41 6.87
CA TYR A 163 -2.91 -8.00 6.56
C TYR A 163 -3.11 -7.77 5.07
N ILE A 164 -3.78 -6.68 4.71
CA ILE A 164 -3.87 -6.22 3.32
C ILE A 164 -3.15 -4.89 3.26
N LEU A 165 -2.12 -4.84 2.43
CA LEU A 165 -1.37 -3.63 2.08
C LEU A 165 -1.65 -3.33 0.61
N GLU A 166 -2.19 -2.16 0.31
CA GLU A 166 -2.24 -1.65 -1.06
C GLU A 166 -1.40 -0.38 -1.16
N VAL A 167 -0.63 -0.27 -2.23
CA VAL A 167 0.18 0.90 -2.57
C VAL A 167 -0.18 1.35 -3.97
N ALA A 168 -0.62 2.59 -4.12
CA ALA A 168 -0.84 3.19 -5.42
C ALA A 168 0.19 4.28 -5.68
N LYS A 169 0.82 4.24 -6.86
CA LYS A 169 1.71 5.27 -7.38
C LYS A 169 0.92 6.19 -8.28
N PHE A 170 0.96 7.48 -7.99
CA PHE A 170 0.27 8.55 -8.69
C PHE A 170 1.26 9.43 -9.43
N ALA A 171 0.89 9.81 -10.65
CA ALA A 171 1.57 10.81 -11.44
C ALA A 171 0.58 11.92 -11.83
N GLN A 172 1.10 13.11 -12.05
CA GLN A 172 0.29 14.24 -12.49
C GLN A 172 -0.09 14.06 -13.96
N ASN A 173 -1.38 14.18 -14.28
CA ASN A 173 -1.88 14.19 -15.66
C ASN A 173 -1.74 15.59 -16.28
N VAL A 174 -2.18 15.75 -17.53
CA VAL A 174 -2.13 17.04 -18.26
C VAL A 174 -2.95 18.16 -17.60
N ASP A 175 -3.97 17.80 -16.83
CA ASP A 175 -4.86 18.73 -16.11
C ASP A 175 -4.33 19.09 -14.71
N GLY A 176 -3.15 18.57 -14.34
CA GLY A 176 -2.55 18.81 -13.03
C GLY A 176 -3.05 17.89 -11.91
N LEU A 177 -3.90 16.91 -12.21
CA LEU A 177 -4.49 15.97 -11.24
C LEU A 177 -3.60 14.75 -11.03
N TYR A 178 -3.49 14.27 -9.79
CA TYR A 178 -2.72 13.06 -9.47
C TYR A 178 -3.58 11.81 -9.67
N ILE A 179 -3.29 11.06 -10.73
CA ILE A 179 -4.02 9.83 -11.10
C ILE A 179 -3.11 8.61 -10.90
N PRO A 180 -3.63 7.46 -10.41
CA PRO A 180 -2.84 6.26 -10.27
C PRO A 180 -2.30 5.80 -11.62
N THR A 181 -1.02 5.43 -11.67
CA THR A 181 -0.39 4.79 -12.84
C THR A 181 -0.05 3.34 -12.58
N PHE A 182 0.04 2.96 -11.30
CA PHE A 182 0.39 1.63 -10.84
C PHE A 182 -0.24 1.38 -9.47
N ILE A 183 -0.78 0.18 -9.27
CA ILE A 183 -1.35 -0.27 -8.01
C ILE A 183 -0.74 -1.63 -7.69
N GLU A 184 -0.24 -1.79 -6.47
CA GLU A 184 0.28 -3.05 -5.96
C GLU A 184 -0.43 -3.41 -4.68
N SER A 185 -0.97 -4.63 -4.62
CA SER A 185 -1.67 -5.17 -3.46
C SER A 185 -0.92 -6.39 -2.96
N PHE A 186 -0.65 -6.40 -1.66
CA PHE A 186 -0.09 -7.52 -0.93
C PHE A 186 -1.11 -8.01 0.08
N SER A 187 -1.22 -9.31 0.18
CA SER A 187 -1.93 -9.94 1.27
C SER A 187 -0.95 -10.82 2.05
N VAL A 188 -0.72 -10.42 3.30
CA VAL A 188 0.37 -10.91 4.14
C VAL A 188 -0.23 -11.70 5.30
N LEU A 189 0.23 -12.94 5.44
CA LEU A 189 -0.21 -13.83 6.51
C LEU A 189 0.19 -13.24 7.85
N SER A 190 -0.78 -13.09 8.74
CA SER A 190 -0.53 -12.54 10.07
C SER A 190 -0.07 -13.61 11.07
N SER A 191 0.27 -13.19 12.29
CA SER A 191 0.62 -14.07 13.41
C SER A 191 -0.33 -15.25 13.65
N VAL A 192 -1.60 -15.17 13.25
CA VAL A 192 -2.56 -16.29 13.35
C VAL A 192 -2.15 -17.51 12.51
N PHE A 193 -1.25 -17.34 11.53
CA PHE A 193 -0.75 -18.40 10.65
C PHE A 193 0.58 -19.02 11.14
N GLY A 194 1.02 -18.72 12.37
CA GLY A 194 2.14 -19.39 13.03
C GLY A 194 3.45 -19.29 12.23
N SER A 195 3.98 -20.43 11.78
CA SER A 195 5.26 -20.47 11.04
C SER A 195 5.22 -19.79 9.67
N LYS A 196 4.03 -19.45 9.14
CA LYS A 196 3.87 -18.73 7.88
C LYS A 196 3.71 -17.22 8.05
N THR A 197 3.86 -16.72 9.29
CA THR A 197 3.72 -15.29 9.60
C THR A 197 4.64 -14.41 8.74
N GLY A 198 4.11 -13.29 8.27
CA GLY A 198 4.80 -12.34 7.41
C GLY A 198 4.93 -12.77 5.95
N MET A 199 4.58 -14.02 5.59
CA MET A 199 4.64 -14.46 4.19
C MET A 199 3.58 -13.77 3.35
N VAL A 200 3.95 -13.38 2.11
CA VAL A 200 2.99 -12.83 1.15
C VAL A 200 2.27 -14.00 0.49
N PHE A 201 0.97 -14.14 0.73
CA PHE A 201 0.18 -15.21 0.11
C PHE A 201 -0.40 -14.81 -1.24
N ASP A 202 -0.65 -13.53 -1.46
CA ASP A 202 -1.15 -13.00 -2.75
C ASP A 202 -0.50 -11.64 -2.99
N ARG A 203 0.13 -11.50 -4.14
CA ARG A 203 0.69 -10.23 -4.64
C ARG A 203 0.09 -9.96 -6.00
N ILE A 204 -0.48 -8.78 -6.18
CA ILE A 204 -1.07 -8.34 -7.44
C ILE A 204 -0.45 -7.00 -7.82
N GLN A 205 0.16 -6.93 -8.99
CA GLN A 205 0.67 -5.70 -9.58
C GLN A 205 -0.20 -5.34 -10.78
N VAL A 206 -0.73 -4.12 -10.80
CA VAL A 206 -1.62 -3.65 -11.86
C VAL A 206 -1.07 -2.36 -12.45
N THR A 207 -1.03 -2.28 -13.77
CA THR A 207 -0.60 -1.08 -14.51
C THR A 207 -1.64 -0.72 -15.55
N GLN A 208 -1.97 0.57 -15.65
CA GLN A 208 -2.89 1.06 -16.68
C GLN A 208 -2.24 0.99 -18.08
N CYS A 209 -3.03 0.61 -19.07
CA CYS A 209 -2.64 0.58 -20.48
C CYS A 209 -3.15 1.82 -21.20
N SER A 210 -2.51 2.19 -22.32
CA SER A 210 -2.88 3.35 -23.13
C SER A 210 -4.30 3.28 -23.72
N ASN A 211 -4.87 2.08 -23.82
CA ASN A 211 -6.23 1.83 -24.30
C ASN A 211 -7.30 1.88 -23.19
N GLY A 212 -6.95 2.34 -21.98
CA GLY A 212 -7.85 2.41 -20.83
C GLY A 212 -8.10 1.07 -20.11
N LYS A 213 -7.59 -0.06 -20.63
CA LYS A 213 -7.57 -1.34 -19.91
C LYS A 213 -6.43 -1.36 -18.89
N ALA A 214 -6.32 -2.45 -18.14
CA ALA A 214 -5.21 -2.70 -17.22
C ALA A 214 -4.53 -4.03 -17.56
N LYS A 215 -3.21 -4.07 -17.42
CA LYS A 215 -2.44 -5.32 -17.34
C LYS A 215 -2.19 -5.64 -15.87
N SER A 216 -2.11 -6.93 -15.54
CA SER A 216 -1.83 -7.37 -14.18
C SER A 216 -0.90 -8.57 -14.14
N ASN A 217 -0.05 -8.63 -13.13
CA ASN A 217 0.68 -9.84 -12.72
C ASN A 217 0.18 -10.24 -11.33
N ARG A 218 -0.20 -11.50 -11.15
CA ARG A 218 -0.60 -12.08 -9.86
C ARG A 218 0.30 -13.25 -9.51
N GLN A 219 0.88 -13.19 -8.31
CA GLN A 219 1.65 -14.25 -7.66
C GLN A 219 0.90 -14.72 -6.41
N PHE A 220 0.41 -15.96 -6.43
CA PHE A 220 -0.30 -16.57 -5.31
C PHE A 220 0.51 -17.72 -4.72
N LEU A 221 0.85 -17.66 -3.44
CA LEU A 221 1.57 -18.72 -2.73
C LEU A 221 0.61 -19.88 -2.40
N LYS A 222 1.00 -21.11 -2.75
CA LYS A 222 0.25 -22.34 -2.42
C LYS A 222 0.61 -22.93 -1.07
#